data_AF-A0A2H0NC96-F1
#
_entry.id   AF-A0A2H0NC96-F1
#
_cell.length_a   1.000
_cell.length_b   1.000
_cell.length_c   1.000
_cell.angle_alpha   90.00
_cell.angle_beta   90.00
_cell.angle_gamma   90.00
#
_symmetry.space_group_name_H-M   'P 1'
#
loop_
_entity.id
_entity.type
_entity.pdbx_description
1 polymer ?
#
loop_
_entity_poly.entity_id
_entity_poly.type
_entity_poly.pdbx_seq_one_letter_code
_entity_poly.pdbx_strand_id
1 'polypeptide(L)'
;MDNYKESFVLQTGDHLSVNDLLDLRKKGCFISRSGHLGNHYLSNLLLFDAGVPCHIFDRNLIIRDQNYWPEFLLLGGQLTPLIDCSESSLVYFHNLDQTKNIHGFTSGAKNLAQVHFRSMERLFGGLVWSESQFLNPHSSLIFRIVSELVRIVPTAFQRVFYEDGVIRKEPSIISNRVAQEVVDTNDFFCHRLDTGNGNLKIGRLTNIEVNILIHSICACLISGQDTVYEVSGPDMIQYATSRGFKERLNAYYQYLRRKIDGLPSKIFLYIVPSFYFRFGSLQSEKEEMDRFWQRLQTFVNLNKEKRQRINATRNTFPRRKVSVDQQNESAKISGPYNRELKVLAGEIHSGTIGRRVDFQLEKGNFFSQYDLLASGDKLYVPSELMKMSMCDLANYYQLFISSKHYFKN
;
A
#
# COMPACT_ATOMS: atom_id res chain seq x y z
N MET A 1 25.49 21.73 -21.67
CA MET A 1 24.37 21.01 -21.03
C MET A 1 24.51 21.27 -19.55
N ASP A 2 23.81 22.28 -19.04
CA ASP A 2 23.84 22.57 -17.61
C ASP A 2 23.30 21.37 -16.85
N ASN A 3 24.04 20.94 -15.83
CA ASN A 3 23.62 19.90 -14.89
C ASN A 3 22.33 20.39 -14.20
N TYR A 4 21.17 20.09 -14.78
CA TYR A 4 19.88 20.36 -14.16
C TYR A 4 19.82 19.60 -12.84
N LYS A 5 20.08 20.30 -11.74
CA LYS A 5 20.03 19.74 -10.39
C LYS A 5 18.58 19.36 -10.10
N GLU A 6 18.35 18.07 -9.84
CA GLU A 6 17.02 17.55 -9.50
C GLU A 6 16.46 18.27 -8.27
N SER A 7 15.26 18.83 -8.42
CA SER A 7 14.52 19.50 -7.35
C SER A 7 13.48 18.57 -6.72
N PHE A 8 13.03 17.54 -7.42
CA PHE A 8 12.19 16.48 -6.89
C PHE A 8 12.89 15.14 -7.15
N VAL A 9 13.25 14.43 -6.08
CA VAL A 9 13.98 13.16 -6.16
C VAL A 9 13.07 12.04 -5.65
N LEU A 10 12.78 11.08 -6.52
CA LEU A 10 11.95 9.91 -6.20
C LEU A 10 12.81 8.64 -6.16
N GLN A 11 12.88 8.01 -4.99
CA GLN A 11 13.69 6.82 -4.74
C GLN A 11 12.87 5.73 -4.04
N THR A 12 13.35 4.48 -4.12
CA THR A 12 12.83 3.36 -3.34
C THR A 12 13.56 3.28 -2.01
N GLY A 13 12.83 3.05 -0.92
CA GLY A 13 13.35 2.92 0.45
C GLY A 13 13.31 1.47 0.96
N ASP A 14 13.67 0.49 0.13
CA ASP A 14 13.63 -0.95 0.45
C ASP A 14 14.64 -1.38 1.54
N HIS A 15 15.69 -0.60 1.74
CA HIS A 15 16.67 -0.79 2.82
C HIS A 15 16.15 -0.43 4.22
N LEU A 16 15.00 0.24 4.33
CA LEU A 16 14.42 0.66 5.61
C LEU A 16 13.63 -0.46 6.26
N SER A 17 13.71 -0.57 7.58
CA SER A 17 12.84 -1.39 8.43
C SER A 17 11.67 -0.56 9.00
N VAL A 18 10.70 -1.23 9.65
CA VAL A 18 9.62 -0.51 10.34
C VAL A 18 10.18 0.32 11.50
N ASN A 19 11.16 -0.19 12.25
CA ASN A 19 11.81 0.59 13.31
C ASN A 19 12.52 1.83 12.76
N ASP A 20 13.19 1.74 11.60
CA ASP A 20 13.81 2.91 10.97
C ASP A 20 12.76 3.98 10.64
N LEU A 21 11.60 3.57 10.13
CA LEU A 21 10.48 4.49 9.89
C LEU A 21 10.00 5.13 11.20
N LEU A 22 9.75 4.35 12.25
CA LEU A 22 9.32 4.89 13.54
C LEU A 22 10.33 5.88 14.12
N ASP A 23 11.63 5.61 13.96
CA ASP A 23 12.69 6.51 14.43
C ASP A 23 12.81 7.78 13.57
N LEU A 24 12.62 7.69 12.25
CA LEU A 24 12.51 8.85 11.36
C LEU A 24 11.29 9.72 11.70
N ARG A 25 10.15 9.10 12.04
CA ARG A 25 8.95 9.83 12.49
C ARG A 25 9.21 10.58 13.79
N LYS A 26 9.89 9.98 14.77
CA LYS A 26 10.30 10.66 16.01
C LYS A 26 11.23 11.85 15.76
N LYS A 27 12.00 11.83 14.66
CA LYS A 27 12.86 12.94 14.20
C LYS A 27 12.09 14.01 13.42
N GLY A 28 10.77 13.87 13.26
CA GLY A 28 9.92 14.84 12.59
C GLY A 28 9.74 14.61 11.09
N CYS A 29 10.25 13.52 10.50
CA CYS A 29 9.97 13.20 9.11
C CYS A 29 8.49 12.86 8.90
N PHE A 30 7.93 13.26 7.75
CA PHE A 30 6.58 12.85 7.38
C PHE A 30 6.59 11.40 6.89
N ILE A 31 5.83 10.54 7.56
CA ILE A 31 5.71 9.13 7.23
C ILE A 31 4.26 8.73 7.26
N SER A 32 3.80 8.10 6.18
CA SER A 32 2.45 7.57 6.10
C SER A 32 2.42 6.35 5.19
N ARG A 33 1.58 5.39 5.53
CA ARG A 33 1.22 4.29 4.66
C ARG A 33 -0.02 4.64 3.86
N SER A 34 0.10 4.72 2.54
CA SER A 34 -1.03 5.01 1.65
C SER A 34 -1.81 3.73 1.32
N GLY A 35 -3.14 3.85 1.27
CA GLY A 35 -4.00 2.79 0.74
C GLY A 35 -5.37 3.33 0.35
N HIS A 36 -6.10 2.61 -0.50
CA HIS A 36 -7.42 3.07 -0.91
C HIS A 36 -8.44 2.80 0.19
N LEU A 37 -9.53 3.56 0.16
CA LEU A 37 -10.68 3.34 1.01
C LEU A 37 -11.33 1.99 0.66
N GLY A 38 -11.45 1.10 1.64
CA GLY A 38 -11.99 -0.25 1.48
C GLY A 38 -11.46 -1.23 2.53
N ASN A 39 -11.33 -2.51 2.16
CA ASN A 39 -10.83 -3.57 3.04
C ASN A 39 -9.30 -3.54 3.15
N HIS A 40 -8.78 -3.29 4.34
CA HIS A 40 -7.35 -3.29 4.65
C HIS A 40 -6.90 -4.67 5.15
N TYR A 41 -5.97 -5.27 4.42
CA TYR A 41 -5.44 -6.59 4.76
C TYR A 41 -4.40 -6.57 5.89
N LEU A 42 -4.15 -7.74 6.45
CA LEU A 42 -3.20 -7.98 7.54
C LEU A 42 -1.90 -7.17 7.43
N SER A 43 -1.19 -7.18 6.30
CA SER A 43 0.06 -6.43 6.14
C SER A 43 -0.05 -4.95 6.45
N ASN A 44 -1.19 -4.34 6.10
CA ASN A 44 -1.45 -2.93 6.37
C ASN A 44 -1.77 -2.72 7.84
N LEU A 45 -2.60 -3.60 8.41
CA LEU A 45 -3.00 -3.54 9.81
C LEU A 45 -1.79 -3.69 10.74
N LEU A 46 -0.85 -4.58 10.41
CA LEU A 46 0.41 -4.74 11.14
C LEU A 46 1.24 -3.45 11.16
N LEU A 47 1.28 -2.71 10.06
CA LEU A 47 1.99 -1.42 10.00
C LEU A 47 1.30 -0.35 10.86
N PHE A 48 -0.03 -0.31 10.84
CA PHE A 48 -0.81 0.64 11.62
C PHE A 48 -0.70 0.38 13.12
N ASP A 49 -0.78 -0.88 13.52
CA ASP A 49 -0.59 -1.32 14.91
C ASP A 49 0.84 -1.05 15.40
N ALA A 50 1.83 -1.20 14.51
CA ALA A 50 3.21 -0.78 14.76
C ALA A 50 3.39 0.74 14.92
N GLY A 51 2.37 1.56 14.62
CA GLY A 51 2.42 3.01 14.74
C GLY A 51 2.83 3.75 13.47
N VAL A 52 2.84 3.10 12.31
CA VAL A 52 2.93 3.80 11.01
C VAL A 52 1.57 4.40 10.69
N PRO A 53 1.44 5.72 10.49
CA PRO A 53 0.14 6.31 10.21
C PRO A 53 -0.50 5.82 8.90
N CYS A 54 -1.82 5.76 8.87
CA CYS A 54 -2.63 5.38 7.72
C CYS A 54 -3.17 6.62 7.00
N HIS A 55 -2.71 6.82 5.77
CA HIS A 55 -3.26 7.78 4.84
C HIS A 55 -4.20 7.08 3.86
N ILE A 56 -5.50 7.34 3.95
CA ILE A 56 -6.52 6.71 3.12
C ILE A 56 -6.80 7.57 1.88
N PHE A 57 -6.38 7.08 0.71
CA PHE A 57 -6.77 7.63 -0.57
C PHE A 57 -8.26 7.34 -0.82
N ASP A 58 -9.08 8.37 -0.68
CA ASP A 58 -10.54 8.27 -0.64
C ASP A 58 -11.22 8.61 -1.99
N ARG A 59 -10.43 8.75 -3.05
CA ARG A 59 -10.89 9.10 -4.40
C ARG A 59 -10.92 7.88 -5.34
N ASN A 60 -11.04 6.69 -4.76
CA ASN A 60 -11.05 5.43 -5.50
C ASN A 60 -12.43 5.08 -6.05
N LEU A 61 -12.40 4.28 -7.12
CA LEU A 61 -13.54 3.77 -7.85
C LEU A 61 -13.91 2.36 -7.38
N ILE A 62 -15.20 2.13 -7.22
CA ILE A 62 -15.76 0.79 -7.09
C ILE A 62 -15.64 0.05 -8.43
N ILE A 63 -15.53 -1.29 -8.38
CA ILE A 63 -15.27 -2.22 -9.50
C ILE A 63 -13.86 -2.12 -10.11
N ARG A 64 -13.34 -0.91 -10.31
CA ARG A 64 -12.03 -0.71 -10.95
C ARG A 64 -10.87 -0.88 -9.97
N ASP A 65 -10.99 -0.36 -8.75
CA ASP A 65 -9.92 -0.44 -7.76
C ASP A 65 -10.06 -1.70 -6.90
N GLN A 66 -9.81 -2.85 -7.54
CA GLN A 66 -9.94 -4.20 -6.97
C GLN A 66 -8.86 -4.54 -5.92
N ASN A 67 -8.00 -3.60 -5.53
CA ASN A 67 -7.04 -3.88 -4.47
C ASN A 67 -7.71 -3.89 -3.08
N TYR A 68 -8.88 -3.26 -2.90
CA TYR A 68 -9.52 -3.11 -1.58
C TYR A 68 -11.00 -3.49 -1.54
N TRP A 69 -11.62 -3.81 -2.69
CA TRP A 69 -12.99 -4.33 -2.77
C TRP A 69 -14.01 -3.54 -1.92
N PRO A 70 -14.06 -2.20 -2.04
CA PRO A 70 -14.87 -1.36 -1.15
C PRO A 70 -16.36 -1.69 -1.15
N GLU A 71 -16.87 -2.32 -2.20
CA GLU A 71 -18.25 -2.77 -2.34
C GLU A 71 -18.58 -4.01 -1.48
N PHE A 72 -17.58 -4.65 -0.89
CA PHE A 72 -17.74 -5.80 -0.01
C PHE A 72 -17.24 -5.52 1.42
N LEU A 73 -17.81 -6.25 2.37
CA LEU A 73 -17.26 -6.45 3.70
C LEU A 73 -16.58 -7.83 3.73
N LEU A 74 -15.27 -7.83 3.99
CA LEU A 74 -14.46 -9.05 4.08
C LEU A 74 -14.35 -9.50 5.54
N LEU A 75 -15.08 -10.54 5.93
CA LEU A 75 -15.10 -11.02 7.32
C LEU A 75 -15.22 -12.54 7.38
N GLY A 76 -14.40 -13.19 8.20
CA GLY A 76 -14.45 -14.63 8.44
C GLY A 76 -14.23 -15.47 7.17
N GLY A 77 -13.45 -14.95 6.21
CA GLY A 77 -13.28 -15.58 4.90
C GLY A 77 -14.47 -15.44 3.94
N GLN A 78 -15.49 -14.64 4.29
CA GLN A 78 -16.67 -14.39 3.47
C GLN A 78 -16.65 -12.99 2.86
N LEU A 79 -17.17 -12.88 1.62
CA LEU A 79 -17.38 -11.62 0.91
C LEU A 79 -18.86 -11.26 1.02
N THR A 80 -19.20 -10.27 1.85
CA THR A 80 -20.58 -9.80 1.99
C THR A 80 -20.78 -8.51 1.20
N PRO A 81 -21.65 -8.49 0.16
CA PRO A 81 -21.88 -7.28 -0.62
C PRO A 81 -22.58 -6.21 0.23
N LEU A 82 -22.01 -5.01 0.27
CA LEU A 82 -22.57 -3.85 0.97
C LEU A 82 -23.50 -3.04 0.06
N ILE A 83 -23.29 -3.14 -1.25
CA ILE A 83 -24.10 -2.49 -2.29
C ILE A 83 -24.30 -3.44 -3.46
N ASP A 84 -25.32 -3.15 -4.27
CA ASP A 84 -25.45 -3.75 -5.60
C ASP A 84 -24.98 -2.71 -6.62
N CYS A 85 -23.93 -3.03 -7.38
CA CYS A 85 -23.28 -2.06 -8.25
C CYS A 85 -22.83 -2.71 -9.55
N SER A 86 -23.38 -2.22 -10.65
CA SER A 86 -23.03 -2.62 -12.01
C SER A 86 -22.13 -1.60 -12.73
N GLU A 87 -22.00 -0.37 -12.21
CA GLU A 87 -21.27 0.72 -12.84
C GLU A 87 -20.12 1.23 -11.97
N SER A 88 -18.95 1.46 -12.58
CA SER A 88 -17.78 1.97 -11.85
C SER A 88 -17.96 3.45 -11.51
N SER A 89 -18.17 3.75 -10.23
CA SER A 89 -18.34 5.09 -9.68
C SER A 89 -17.48 5.28 -8.42
N LEU A 90 -17.34 6.53 -7.97
CA LEU A 90 -16.57 6.87 -6.77
C LEU A 90 -17.23 6.31 -5.50
N VAL A 91 -16.41 5.80 -4.58
CA VAL A 91 -16.85 5.14 -3.33
C VAL A 91 -17.83 5.97 -2.48
N TYR A 92 -17.65 7.30 -2.46
CA TYR A 92 -18.51 8.22 -1.71
C TYR A 92 -19.96 8.29 -2.20
N PHE A 93 -20.24 7.94 -3.46
CA PHE A 93 -21.55 8.11 -4.09
C PHE A 93 -22.51 6.96 -3.79
N HIS A 94 -22.01 5.89 -3.18
CA HIS A 94 -22.81 4.73 -2.85
C HIS A 94 -23.31 4.78 -1.41
N ASN A 95 -24.60 5.08 -1.27
CA ASN A 95 -25.30 4.99 -0.01
C ASN A 95 -25.42 3.52 0.41
N LEU A 96 -25.33 3.27 1.72
CA LEU A 96 -25.54 1.94 2.25
C LEU A 96 -27.01 1.58 2.18
N ASP A 97 -27.26 0.33 1.80
CA ASP A 97 -28.56 -0.28 1.99
C ASP A 97 -28.79 -0.51 3.49
N GLN A 98 -29.59 0.35 4.11
CA GLN A 98 -29.88 0.29 5.54
C GLN A 98 -30.60 -1.01 5.94
N THR A 99 -31.20 -1.73 4.98
CA THR A 99 -31.81 -3.05 5.23
C THR A 99 -30.77 -4.16 5.37
N LYS A 100 -29.54 -3.93 4.88
CA LYS A 100 -28.39 -4.85 4.97
C LYS A 100 -27.43 -4.48 6.11
N ASN A 101 -27.95 -3.87 7.17
CA ASN A 101 -27.12 -3.45 8.29
C ASN A 101 -26.45 -4.66 8.96
N ILE A 102 -25.11 -4.70 8.90
CA ILE A 102 -24.29 -5.70 9.55
C ILE A 102 -23.93 -5.14 10.93
N HIS A 103 -24.59 -5.68 11.96
CA HIS A 103 -24.50 -5.20 13.33
C HIS A 103 -23.03 -5.07 13.79
N GLY A 104 -22.68 -3.91 14.34
CA GLY A 104 -21.33 -3.62 14.84
C GLY A 104 -20.32 -3.10 13.81
N PHE A 105 -20.64 -3.18 12.50
CA PHE A 105 -19.72 -2.75 11.43
C PHE A 105 -20.27 -1.60 10.57
N THR A 106 -21.56 -1.63 10.23
CA THR A 106 -22.19 -0.58 9.39
C THR A 106 -23.04 0.43 10.17
N SER A 107 -23.18 0.24 11.48
CA SER A 107 -24.03 1.08 12.32
C SER A 107 -23.61 2.57 12.28
N GLY A 108 -24.57 3.44 11.97
CA GLY A 108 -24.38 4.89 11.92
C GLY A 108 -23.67 5.43 10.67
N ALA A 109 -23.16 4.57 9.79
CA ALA A 109 -22.61 4.99 8.49
C ALA A 109 -23.75 5.19 7.48
N LYS A 110 -23.62 6.22 6.62
CA LYS A 110 -24.59 6.52 5.56
C LYS A 110 -24.14 6.04 4.19
N ASN A 111 -22.83 5.97 3.97
CA ASN A 111 -22.23 5.57 2.70
C ASN A 111 -21.05 4.60 2.92
N LEU A 112 -20.60 3.95 1.84
CA LEU A 112 -19.49 2.99 1.89
C LEU A 112 -18.20 3.59 2.46
N ALA A 113 -17.90 4.83 2.07
CA ALA A 113 -16.71 5.52 2.54
C ALA A 113 -16.66 5.59 4.08
N GLN A 114 -17.79 5.93 4.71
CA GLN A 114 -17.90 5.96 6.16
C GLN A 114 -17.74 4.60 6.83
N VAL A 115 -18.22 3.51 6.24
CA VAL A 115 -18.05 2.15 6.82
C VAL A 115 -16.57 1.81 6.94
N HIS A 116 -15.85 1.94 5.83
CA HIS A 116 -14.44 1.57 5.77
C HIS A 116 -13.57 2.54 6.57
N PHE A 117 -13.84 3.85 6.50
CA PHE A 117 -13.07 4.84 7.25
C PHE A 117 -13.26 4.69 8.77
N ARG A 118 -14.51 4.60 9.24
CA ARG A 118 -14.80 4.51 10.67
C ARG A 118 -14.34 3.20 11.29
N SER A 119 -14.32 2.10 10.51
CA SER A 119 -13.74 0.83 11.00
C SER A 119 -12.24 0.96 11.25
N MET A 120 -11.51 1.66 10.37
CA MET A 120 -10.10 1.96 10.56
C MET A 120 -9.87 2.94 11.72
N GLU A 121 -10.66 4.01 11.81
CA GLU A 121 -10.59 4.99 12.91
C GLU A 121 -10.89 4.32 14.27
N ARG A 122 -11.85 3.40 14.34
CA ARG A 122 -12.15 2.64 15.56
C ARG A 122 -10.97 1.79 16.02
N LEU A 123 -10.18 1.23 15.09
CA LEU A 123 -9.03 0.39 15.42
C LEU A 123 -7.79 1.20 15.81
N PHE A 124 -7.49 2.27 15.04
CA PHE A 124 -6.18 2.94 15.11
C PHE A 124 -6.26 4.42 15.52
N GLY A 125 -7.47 4.94 15.72
CA GLY A 125 -7.72 6.31 16.20
C GLY A 125 -7.00 7.37 15.36
N GLY A 126 -6.34 8.30 16.05
CA GLY A 126 -5.64 9.45 15.44
C GLY A 126 -4.43 9.10 14.55
N LEU A 127 -4.20 7.82 14.24
CA LEU A 127 -3.26 7.41 13.20
C LEU A 127 -3.90 7.32 11.82
N VAL A 128 -5.22 7.48 11.69
CA VAL A 128 -5.95 7.36 10.42
C VAL A 128 -6.48 8.72 9.99
N TRP A 129 -6.26 9.07 8.73
CA TRP A 129 -6.91 10.21 8.08
C TRP A 129 -7.12 9.91 6.60
N SER A 130 -8.10 10.59 5.99
CA SER A 130 -8.29 10.53 4.55
C SER A 130 -7.41 11.56 3.83
N GLU A 131 -7.14 11.33 2.55
CA GLU A 131 -6.49 12.31 1.67
C GLU A 131 -7.22 13.65 1.70
N SER A 132 -8.55 13.61 1.67
CA SER A 132 -9.34 14.82 1.70
C SER A 132 -9.20 15.58 3.02
N GLN A 133 -9.18 14.88 4.16
CA GLN A 133 -8.91 15.48 5.47
C GLN A 133 -7.49 16.06 5.58
N PHE A 134 -6.48 15.36 5.02
CA PHE A 134 -5.09 15.83 4.99
C PHE A 134 -4.91 17.10 4.17
N LEU A 135 -5.56 17.17 3.00
CA LEU A 135 -5.41 18.26 2.05
C LEU A 135 -6.29 19.48 2.36
N ASN A 136 -7.41 19.31 3.07
CA ASN A 136 -8.38 20.37 3.35
C ASN A 136 -7.78 21.62 4.04
N PRO A 137 -6.88 21.50 5.04
CA PRO A 137 -6.21 22.66 5.63
C PRO A 137 -5.31 23.44 4.66
N HIS A 138 -4.99 22.86 3.49
CA HIS A 138 -4.07 23.40 2.50
C HIS A 138 -4.76 23.83 1.20
N SER A 139 -6.09 23.97 1.19
CA SER A 139 -6.88 24.32 0.00
C SER A 139 -6.36 25.54 -0.77
N SER A 140 -5.88 26.60 -0.09
CA SER A 140 -5.28 27.76 -0.77
C SER A 140 -3.98 27.44 -1.52
N LEU A 141 -3.13 26.56 -0.97
CA LEU A 141 -1.91 26.11 -1.62
C LEU A 141 -2.24 25.19 -2.81
N ILE A 142 -3.18 24.27 -2.62
CA ILE A 142 -3.67 23.37 -3.66
C ILE A 142 -4.21 24.18 -4.84
N PHE A 143 -5.04 25.19 -4.57
CA PHE A 143 -5.56 26.10 -5.59
C PHE A 143 -4.42 26.73 -6.42
N ARG A 144 -3.37 27.24 -5.76
CA ARG A 144 -2.22 27.85 -6.44
C ARG A 144 -1.45 26.83 -7.27
N ILE A 145 -1.17 25.64 -6.72
CA ILE A 145 -0.47 24.57 -7.44
C ILE A 145 -1.26 24.16 -8.69
N VAL A 146 -2.55 23.89 -8.54
CA VAL A 146 -3.41 23.44 -9.65
C VAL A 146 -3.54 24.53 -10.71
N SER A 147 -3.69 25.80 -10.30
CA SER A 147 -3.77 26.95 -11.22
C SER A 147 -2.53 27.10 -12.11
N GLU A 148 -1.36 26.72 -11.61
CA GLU A 148 -0.12 26.73 -12.38
C GLU A 148 0.06 25.46 -13.20
N LEU A 149 -0.23 24.27 -12.63
CA LEU A 149 -0.07 23.01 -13.34
C LEU A 149 -1.02 22.85 -14.53
N VAL A 150 -2.27 23.33 -14.43
CA VAL A 150 -3.24 23.24 -15.53
C VAL A 150 -2.74 23.94 -16.81
N ARG A 151 -1.82 24.91 -16.69
CA ARG A 151 -1.23 25.62 -17.83
C ARG A 151 -0.22 24.79 -18.61
N ILE A 152 0.47 23.86 -17.94
CA ILE A 152 1.53 23.05 -18.56
C ILE A 152 1.13 21.59 -18.77
N VAL A 153 0.13 21.11 -18.03
CA VAL A 153 -0.38 19.73 -18.11
C VAL A 153 -1.91 19.71 -17.94
N PRO A 154 -2.69 20.34 -18.84
CA PRO A 154 -4.15 20.35 -18.73
C PRO A 154 -4.76 18.93 -18.75
N THR A 155 -4.12 17.99 -19.45
CA THR A 155 -4.59 16.59 -19.55
C THR A 155 -4.62 15.87 -18.20
N ALA A 156 -3.83 16.30 -17.21
CA ALA A 156 -3.87 15.75 -15.85
C ALA A 156 -5.18 16.02 -15.11
N PHE A 157 -6.00 16.94 -15.64
CA PHE A 157 -7.22 17.44 -15.00
C PHE A 157 -8.49 17.09 -15.78
N GLN A 158 -8.43 16.24 -16.81
CA GLN A 158 -9.58 15.91 -17.66
C GLN A 158 -10.65 15.04 -16.98
N ARG A 159 -10.35 14.43 -15.83
CA ARG A 159 -11.29 13.52 -15.16
C ARG A 159 -12.26 14.31 -14.31
N VAL A 160 -13.54 14.25 -14.65
CA VAL A 160 -14.64 14.89 -13.91
C VAL A 160 -15.67 13.86 -13.49
N PHE A 161 -16.45 14.17 -12.46
CA PHE A 161 -17.61 13.40 -12.06
C PHE A 161 -18.75 14.34 -11.70
N TYR A 162 -19.98 13.85 -11.78
CA TYR A 162 -21.19 14.60 -11.45
C TYR A 162 -21.88 13.96 -10.23
N GLU A 163 -23.17 14.22 -10.07
CA GLU A 163 -23.99 13.71 -8.95
C GLU A 163 -24.10 12.18 -8.90
N ASP A 164 -23.79 11.48 -10.00
CA ASP A 164 -23.75 10.02 -10.07
C ASP A 164 -22.40 9.41 -9.67
N GLY A 165 -21.37 10.22 -9.44
CA GLY A 165 -20.03 9.73 -9.11
C GLY A 165 -19.29 9.03 -10.26
N VAL A 166 -19.88 8.96 -11.47
CA VAL A 166 -19.29 8.28 -12.62
C VAL A 166 -18.26 9.20 -13.27
N ILE A 167 -17.04 8.68 -13.44
CA ILE A 167 -15.93 9.45 -14.00
C ILE A 167 -16.05 9.54 -15.52
N ARG A 168 -16.02 10.76 -16.01
CA ARG A 168 -16.01 11.12 -17.44
C ARG A 168 -14.73 11.87 -17.78
N LYS A 169 -14.37 11.87 -19.06
CA LYS A 169 -13.29 12.71 -19.58
C LYS A 169 -13.89 13.95 -20.23
N GLU A 170 -13.45 15.12 -19.78
CA GLU A 170 -13.76 16.38 -20.42
C GLU A 170 -12.76 16.64 -21.56
N PRO A 171 -13.22 16.87 -22.80
CA PRO A 171 -12.34 16.96 -23.97
C PRO A 171 -11.49 18.24 -23.97
N SER A 172 -12.00 19.34 -23.42
CA SER A 172 -11.31 20.63 -23.33
C SER A 172 -11.33 21.15 -21.90
N ILE A 173 -10.21 21.68 -21.46
CA ILE A 173 -10.07 22.26 -20.12
C ILE A 173 -10.19 23.77 -20.21
N ILE A 174 -11.20 24.33 -19.54
CA ILE A 174 -11.30 25.77 -19.32
C ILE A 174 -10.54 26.10 -18.03
N SER A 175 -9.30 26.58 -18.17
CA SER A 175 -8.31 26.70 -17.09
C SER A 175 -8.80 27.43 -15.84
N ASN A 176 -9.70 28.42 -16.00
CA ASN A 176 -10.06 29.34 -14.92
C ASN A 176 -10.92 28.71 -13.82
N ARG A 177 -11.51 27.52 -14.04
CA ARG A 177 -12.38 26.84 -13.06
C ARG A 177 -11.79 25.58 -12.44
N VAL A 178 -10.75 25.01 -13.06
CA VAL A 178 -10.17 23.71 -12.65
C VAL A 178 -9.65 23.73 -11.21
N ALA A 179 -8.91 24.78 -10.83
CA ALA A 179 -8.33 24.86 -9.49
C ALA A 179 -9.41 24.92 -8.40
N GLN A 180 -10.48 25.69 -8.64
CA GLN A 180 -11.60 25.76 -7.72
C GLN A 180 -12.31 24.41 -7.61
N GLU A 181 -12.58 23.74 -8.74
CA GLU A 181 -13.25 22.42 -8.73
C GLU A 181 -12.44 21.34 -8.00
N VAL A 182 -11.11 21.37 -8.07
CA VAL A 182 -10.26 20.44 -7.30
C VAL A 182 -10.36 20.72 -5.80
N VAL A 183 -10.38 21.99 -5.39
CA VAL A 183 -10.57 22.38 -3.99
C VAL A 183 -11.98 22.00 -3.52
N ASP A 184 -13.02 22.36 -4.26
CA ASP A 184 -14.41 22.03 -3.93
C ASP A 184 -14.64 20.52 -3.84
N THR A 185 -13.95 19.74 -4.68
CA THR A 185 -13.95 18.27 -4.62
C THR A 185 -13.35 17.75 -3.31
N ASN A 186 -12.25 18.35 -2.86
CA ASN A 186 -11.61 17.99 -1.61
C ASN A 186 -12.52 18.29 -0.40
N ASP A 187 -13.08 19.50 -0.36
CA ASP A 187 -13.99 19.94 0.68
C ASP A 187 -15.26 19.06 0.72
N PHE A 188 -15.79 18.71 -0.46
CA PHE A 188 -16.93 17.80 -0.60
C PHE A 188 -16.64 16.42 -0.01
N PHE A 189 -15.51 15.79 -0.36
CA PHE A 189 -15.17 14.47 0.16
C PHE A 189 -14.95 14.51 1.67
N CYS A 190 -14.27 15.53 2.20
CA CYS A 190 -14.12 15.71 3.65
C CYS A 190 -15.49 15.81 4.33
N HIS A 191 -16.36 16.71 3.86
CA HIS A 191 -17.70 16.89 4.44
C HIS A 191 -18.58 15.64 4.34
N ARG A 192 -18.49 14.92 3.22
CA ARG A 192 -19.25 13.69 2.99
C ARG A 192 -18.74 12.51 3.80
N LEU A 193 -17.45 12.47 4.12
CA LEU A 193 -16.88 11.51 5.06
C LEU A 193 -17.40 11.77 6.48
N ASP A 194 -17.42 13.03 6.92
CA ASP A 194 -17.80 13.38 8.28
C ASP A 194 -19.32 13.22 8.51
N THR A 195 -20.13 13.82 7.63
CA THR A 195 -21.58 13.94 7.83
C THR A 195 -22.41 12.91 7.07
N GLY A 196 -21.80 12.25 6.09
CA GLY A 196 -22.47 11.37 5.13
C GLY A 196 -23.35 12.12 4.12
N ASN A 197 -23.41 13.44 4.22
CA ASN A 197 -24.15 14.33 3.33
C ASN A 197 -23.16 15.20 2.54
N GLY A 198 -23.61 15.73 1.41
CA GLY A 198 -22.82 16.68 0.63
C GLY A 198 -23.49 16.92 -0.70
N ASN A 199 -23.39 18.15 -1.20
CA ASN A 199 -23.91 18.52 -2.51
C ASN A 199 -22.76 19.07 -3.35
N LEU A 200 -22.43 18.37 -4.43
CA LEU A 200 -21.45 18.81 -5.40
C LEU A 200 -22.00 18.48 -6.79
N LYS A 201 -22.22 19.51 -7.61
CA LYS A 201 -22.74 19.34 -8.98
C LYS A 201 -21.70 18.73 -9.91
N ILE A 202 -20.44 19.12 -9.74
CA ILE A 202 -19.30 18.66 -10.52
C ILE A 202 -18.07 18.63 -9.63
N GLY A 203 -17.37 17.51 -9.64
CA GLY A 203 -16.05 17.38 -9.05
C GLY A 203 -15.01 16.99 -10.08
N ARG A 204 -13.75 17.20 -9.72
CA ARG A 204 -12.60 16.99 -10.60
C ARG A 204 -11.52 16.20 -9.90
N LEU A 205 -11.01 15.21 -10.61
CA LEU A 205 -9.93 14.35 -10.17
C LEU A 205 -8.67 14.66 -10.95
N THR A 206 -7.57 14.55 -10.24
CA THR A 206 -6.20 14.70 -10.73
C THR A 206 -5.60 13.34 -11.05
N ASN A 207 -4.61 13.31 -11.94
CA ASN A 207 -3.79 12.11 -12.12
C ASN A 207 -2.86 11.88 -10.92
N ILE A 208 -2.25 10.69 -10.89
CA ILE A 208 -1.40 10.26 -9.78
C ILE A 208 -0.15 11.13 -9.63
N GLU A 209 0.46 11.61 -10.73
CA GLU A 209 1.61 12.53 -10.66
C GLU A 209 1.28 13.81 -9.88
N VAL A 210 0.14 14.44 -10.20
CA VAL A 210 -0.27 15.68 -9.52
C VAL A 210 -0.62 15.41 -8.06
N ASN A 211 -1.26 14.28 -7.76
CA ASN A 211 -1.56 13.89 -6.37
C ASN A 211 -0.29 13.71 -5.54
N ILE A 212 0.68 12.93 -6.00
CA ILE A 212 1.95 12.72 -5.30
C ILE A 212 2.68 14.03 -5.09
N LEU A 213 2.68 14.90 -6.10
CA LEU A 213 3.35 16.20 -6.03
C LEU A 213 2.70 17.10 -4.97
N ILE A 214 1.38 17.26 -5.00
CA ILE A 214 0.63 18.06 -4.03
C ILE A 214 0.83 17.51 -2.62
N HIS A 215 0.66 16.20 -2.44
CA HIS A 215 0.82 15.54 -1.15
C HIS A 215 2.23 15.73 -0.59
N SER A 216 3.27 15.51 -1.41
CA SER A 216 4.67 15.66 -0.99
C SER A 216 5.01 17.11 -0.61
N ILE A 217 4.51 18.08 -1.37
CA ILE A 217 4.69 19.51 -1.03
C ILE A 217 4.05 19.81 0.32
N CYS A 218 2.80 19.40 0.53
CA CYS A 218 2.10 19.63 1.80
C CYS A 218 2.83 18.93 2.96
N ALA A 219 3.22 17.67 2.78
CA ALA A 219 3.95 16.89 3.77
C ALA A 219 5.28 17.56 4.19
N CYS A 220 6.06 18.07 3.23
CA CYS A 220 7.29 18.81 3.54
C CYS A 220 7.00 20.10 4.32
N LEU A 221 5.97 20.85 3.93
CA LEU A 221 5.60 22.10 4.62
C LEU A 221 5.09 21.86 6.04
N ILE A 222 4.30 20.81 6.25
CA ILE A 222 3.77 20.43 7.57
C ILE A 222 4.90 19.97 8.50
N SER A 223 5.79 19.11 7.99
CA SER A 223 6.89 18.54 8.79
C SER A 223 8.07 19.49 8.97
N GLY A 224 8.19 20.51 8.11
CA GLY A 224 9.38 21.35 8.02
C GLY A 224 10.61 20.60 7.47
N GLN A 225 10.44 19.36 7.00
CA GLN A 225 11.50 18.53 6.41
C GLN A 225 11.40 18.54 4.89
N ASP A 226 12.51 18.31 4.19
CA ASP A 226 12.53 18.17 2.73
C ASP A 226 12.28 16.72 2.28
N THR A 227 12.11 15.81 3.22
CA THR A 227 12.07 14.36 2.98
C THR A 227 10.75 13.76 3.47
N VAL A 228 10.13 12.98 2.59
CA VAL A 228 8.85 12.28 2.79
C VAL A 228 9.05 10.79 2.58
N TYR A 229 8.52 9.98 3.49
CA TYR A 229 8.52 8.51 3.37
C TYR A 229 7.09 8.01 3.18
N GLU A 230 6.78 7.60 1.95
CA GLU A 230 5.48 7.00 1.63
C GLU A 230 5.61 5.48 1.64
N VAL A 231 4.93 4.83 2.57
CA VAL A 231 4.91 3.40 2.73
C VAL A 231 3.78 2.86 1.84
N SER A 232 4.09 2.20 0.73
CA SER A 232 3.09 1.97 -0.33
C SER A 232 3.12 0.54 -0.88
N GLY A 233 2.08 0.19 -1.63
CA GLY A 233 1.95 -1.10 -2.31
C GLY A 233 2.81 -1.23 -3.58
N PRO A 234 2.74 -2.38 -4.28
CA PRO A 234 3.56 -2.68 -5.45
C PRO A 234 3.36 -1.70 -6.62
N ASP A 235 2.14 -1.20 -6.83
CA ASP A 235 1.84 -0.26 -7.93
C ASP A 235 2.65 1.04 -7.82
N MET A 236 2.77 1.57 -6.59
CA MET A 236 3.57 2.77 -6.32
C MET A 236 5.08 2.53 -6.51
N ILE A 237 5.57 1.32 -6.26
CA ILE A 237 6.96 0.95 -6.57
C ILE A 237 7.19 0.91 -8.09
N GLN A 238 6.22 0.42 -8.86
CA GLN A 238 6.29 0.45 -10.31
C GLN A 238 6.37 1.90 -10.85
N TYR A 239 5.55 2.81 -10.30
CA TYR A 239 5.66 4.23 -10.62
C TYR A 239 7.03 4.81 -10.20
N ALA A 240 7.50 4.50 -9.00
CA ALA A 240 8.76 4.99 -8.45
C ALA A 240 10.01 4.42 -9.13
N THR A 241 9.88 3.41 -9.99
CA THR A 241 10.98 2.89 -10.82
C THR A 241 10.88 3.38 -12.26
N SER A 242 9.74 3.94 -12.68
CA SER A 242 9.52 4.45 -14.04
C SER A 242 10.25 5.77 -14.26
N ARG A 243 11.23 5.77 -15.17
CA ARG A 243 12.04 6.96 -15.52
C ARG A 243 11.17 8.16 -15.93
N GLY A 244 10.23 7.95 -16.85
CA GLY A 244 9.37 9.03 -17.35
C GLY A 244 8.46 9.62 -16.26
N PHE A 245 8.11 8.83 -15.24
CA PHE A 245 7.34 9.31 -14.10
C PHE A 245 8.16 10.29 -13.24
N LYS A 246 9.41 9.93 -12.93
CA LYS A 246 10.34 10.79 -12.16
C LYS A 246 10.63 12.11 -12.89
N GLU A 247 10.92 12.01 -14.18
CA GLU A 247 11.22 13.18 -15.02
C GLU A 247 10.04 14.17 -15.05
N ARG A 248 8.80 13.68 -15.17
CA ARG A 248 7.60 14.52 -15.10
C ARG A 248 7.42 15.19 -13.74
N LEU A 249 7.53 14.44 -12.63
CA LEU A 249 7.43 15.02 -11.28
C LEU A 249 8.46 16.12 -11.05
N ASN A 250 9.72 15.86 -11.43
CA ASN A 250 10.78 16.86 -11.32
C ASN A 250 10.51 18.10 -12.19
N ALA A 251 10.06 17.91 -13.44
CA ALA A 251 9.72 19.02 -14.33
C ALA A 251 8.56 19.87 -13.79
N TYR A 252 7.48 19.23 -13.32
CA TYR A 252 6.33 19.91 -12.69
C TYR A 252 6.76 20.70 -11.47
N TYR A 253 7.58 20.11 -10.60
CA TYR A 253 8.03 20.79 -9.39
C TYR A 253 8.98 21.95 -9.68
N GLN A 254 9.92 21.79 -10.62
CA GLN A 254 10.80 22.88 -11.05
C GLN A 254 10.01 24.06 -11.63
N TYR A 255 8.94 23.78 -12.37
CA TYR A 255 8.03 24.83 -12.86
C TYR A 255 7.34 25.56 -11.70
N LEU A 256 6.74 24.81 -10.76
CA LEU A 256 6.04 25.39 -9.61
C LEU A 256 6.95 26.26 -8.74
N ARG A 257 8.18 25.83 -8.48
CA ARG A 257 9.15 26.59 -7.68
C ARG A 257 9.50 27.97 -8.27
N ARG A 258 9.31 28.17 -9.57
CA ARG A 258 9.52 29.49 -10.23
C ARG A 258 8.27 30.39 -10.15
N LYS A 259 7.13 29.85 -9.70
CA LYS A 259 5.81 30.50 -9.74
C LYS A 259 5.20 30.70 -8.35
N ILE A 260 5.59 29.87 -7.39
CA ILE A 260 5.01 29.84 -6.05
C ILE A 260 6.14 30.02 -5.04
N ASP A 261 6.15 31.17 -4.36
CA ASP A 261 7.07 31.45 -3.26
C ASP A 261 6.81 30.55 -2.06
N GLY A 262 7.86 30.24 -1.31
CA GLY A 262 7.81 29.45 -0.08
C GLY A 262 7.78 27.93 -0.27
N LEU A 263 7.80 27.43 -1.51
CA LEU A 263 7.97 25.98 -1.75
C LEU A 263 9.38 25.51 -1.33
N PRO A 264 9.52 24.25 -0.87
CA PRO A 264 10.83 23.69 -0.52
C PRO A 264 11.86 23.84 -1.66
N SER A 265 13.13 23.94 -1.29
CA SER A 265 14.19 24.04 -2.30
C SER A 265 14.44 22.69 -3.00
N LYS A 266 14.09 21.60 -2.33
CA LYS A 266 14.19 20.24 -2.82
C LYS A 266 13.14 19.39 -2.09
N ILE A 267 12.66 18.34 -2.75
CA ILE A 267 11.83 17.30 -2.14
C ILE A 267 12.50 15.95 -2.42
N PHE A 268 12.66 15.14 -1.38
CA PHE A 268 13.04 13.74 -1.47
C PHE A 268 11.82 12.90 -1.08
N LEU A 269 11.33 12.10 -2.02
CA LEU A 269 10.24 11.15 -1.77
C LEU A 269 10.81 9.73 -1.84
N TYR A 270 10.75 9.02 -0.71
CA TYR A 270 11.08 7.61 -0.60
C TYR A 270 9.81 6.77 -0.60
N ILE A 271 9.64 5.90 -1.61
CA ILE A 271 8.58 4.89 -1.62
C ILE A 271 9.10 3.61 -0.97
N VAL A 272 8.52 3.23 0.16
CA VAL A 272 8.91 2.08 0.97
C VAL A 272 7.94 0.91 0.70
N PRO A 273 8.41 -0.25 0.21
CA PRO A 273 7.56 -1.34 -0.24
C PRO A 273 6.93 -2.12 0.93
N SER A 274 5.79 -1.62 1.41
CA SER A 274 5.04 -2.15 2.56
C SER A 274 4.55 -3.59 2.41
N PHE A 275 4.36 -4.03 1.16
CA PHE A 275 3.76 -5.33 0.89
C PHE A 275 4.63 -6.51 1.34
N TYR A 276 5.91 -6.31 1.68
CA TYR A 276 6.75 -7.36 2.26
C TYR A 276 6.57 -7.50 3.79
N PHE A 277 6.01 -6.50 4.46
CA PHE A 277 5.72 -6.54 5.89
C PHE A 277 4.38 -7.25 6.17
N ARG A 278 4.37 -8.58 6.01
CA ARG A 278 3.16 -9.41 6.10
C ARG A 278 3.27 -10.59 7.05
N PHE A 279 4.41 -10.74 7.72
CA PHE A 279 4.67 -11.81 8.67
C PHE A 279 4.22 -11.35 10.06
N GLY A 280 2.97 -11.64 10.39
CA GLY A 280 2.38 -11.34 11.68
C GLY A 280 1.07 -12.09 11.85
N SER A 281 0.47 -11.96 13.02
CA SER A 281 -0.72 -12.71 13.41
C SER A 281 -1.57 -11.91 14.39
N LEU A 282 -2.61 -12.56 14.93
CA LEU A 282 -3.21 -12.12 16.16
C LEU A 282 -2.33 -12.46 17.37
N GLN A 283 -2.50 -11.76 18.48
CA GLN A 283 -1.79 -11.99 19.72
C GLN A 283 -2.15 -13.35 20.35
N SER A 284 -3.39 -13.81 20.21
CA SER A 284 -3.80 -15.18 20.58
C SER A 284 -3.08 -16.28 19.80
N GLU A 285 -2.53 -15.96 18.63
CA GLU A 285 -1.82 -16.89 17.74
C GLU A 285 -0.28 -16.75 17.82
N LYS A 286 0.22 -15.99 18.82
CA LYS A 286 1.65 -15.68 18.97
C LYS A 286 2.55 -16.92 18.87
N GLU A 287 2.21 -18.01 19.57
CA GLU A 287 3.02 -19.24 19.55
C GLU A 287 3.05 -19.92 18.17
N GLU A 288 1.93 -19.89 17.43
CA GLU A 288 1.88 -20.40 16.06
C GLU A 288 2.72 -19.53 15.13
N MET A 289 2.64 -18.21 15.28
CA MET A 289 3.42 -17.25 14.50
C MET A 289 4.93 -17.38 14.75
N ASP A 290 5.35 -17.50 16.02
CA ASP A 290 6.75 -17.72 16.39
C ASP A 290 7.28 -19.03 15.80
N ARG A 291 6.50 -20.11 15.86
CA ARG A 291 6.85 -21.41 15.26
C ARG A 291 6.91 -21.35 13.74
N PHE A 292 5.94 -20.71 13.11
CA PHE A 292 5.91 -20.48 11.66
C PHE A 292 7.18 -19.75 11.22
N TRP A 293 7.55 -18.69 11.93
CA TRP A 293 8.72 -17.88 11.60
C TRP A 293 10.02 -18.66 11.76
N GLN A 294 10.19 -19.40 12.86
CA GLN A 294 11.34 -20.27 13.07
C GLN A 294 11.49 -21.35 11.97
N ARG A 295 10.38 -21.95 11.54
CA ARG A 295 10.37 -22.93 10.43
C ARG A 295 10.78 -22.28 9.11
N LEU A 296 10.30 -21.07 8.85
CA LEU A 296 10.68 -20.32 7.65
C LEU A 296 12.18 -19.98 7.67
N GLN A 297 12.72 -19.52 8.79
CA GLN A 297 14.17 -19.29 8.96
C GLN A 297 14.98 -20.57 8.73
N THR A 298 14.54 -21.69 9.29
CA THR A 298 15.16 -23.01 9.09
C THR A 298 15.14 -23.39 7.61
N PHE A 299 14.01 -23.22 6.92
CA PHE A 299 13.90 -23.46 5.48
C PHE A 299 14.88 -22.60 4.67
N VAL A 300 14.99 -21.30 4.99
CA VAL A 300 15.94 -20.38 4.34
C VAL A 300 17.38 -20.85 4.52
N ASN A 301 17.78 -21.16 5.76
CA ASN A 301 19.13 -21.59 6.09
C ASN A 301 19.49 -22.92 5.40
N LEU A 302 18.57 -23.89 5.45
CA LEU A 302 18.75 -25.20 4.85
C LEU A 302 18.87 -25.12 3.32
N ASN A 303 18.06 -24.27 2.68
CA ASN A 303 18.14 -24.04 1.24
C ASN A 303 19.45 -23.32 0.84
N LYS A 304 19.95 -22.40 1.68
CA LYS A 304 21.25 -21.75 1.49
C LYS A 304 22.40 -22.77 1.60
N GLU A 305 22.39 -23.62 2.62
CA GLU A 305 23.39 -24.68 2.81
C GLU A 305 23.39 -25.66 1.63
N LYS A 306 22.21 -26.12 1.20
CA LYS A 306 22.04 -26.97 0.02
C LYS A 306 22.73 -26.35 -1.21
N ARG A 307 22.44 -25.06 -1.50
CA ARG A 307 23.04 -24.34 -2.65
C ARG A 307 24.56 -24.24 -2.51
N GLN A 308 25.06 -23.95 -1.32
CA GLN A 308 26.51 -23.88 -1.06
C GLN A 308 27.18 -25.24 -1.31
N ARG A 309 26.62 -26.34 -0.81
CA ARG A 309 27.18 -27.69 -1.03
C ARG A 309 27.13 -28.13 -2.48
N ILE A 310 26.03 -27.85 -3.20
CA ILE A 310 25.93 -28.13 -4.64
C ILE A 310 27.00 -27.34 -5.40
N ASN A 311 27.17 -26.05 -5.10
CA ASN A 311 28.17 -25.22 -5.78
C ASN A 311 29.60 -25.65 -5.47
N ALA A 312 29.90 -25.97 -4.20
CA ALA A 312 31.20 -26.51 -3.81
C ALA A 312 31.52 -27.80 -4.57
N THR A 313 30.55 -28.71 -4.67
CA THR A 313 30.68 -29.97 -5.42
C THR A 313 30.82 -29.71 -6.92
N ARG A 314 30.09 -28.75 -7.50
CA ARG A 314 30.24 -28.42 -8.93
C ARG A 314 31.64 -27.89 -9.25
N ASN A 315 32.26 -27.17 -8.32
CA ASN A 315 33.60 -26.60 -8.49
C ASN A 315 34.72 -27.65 -8.43
N THR A 316 34.44 -28.87 -7.97
CA THR A 316 35.44 -29.97 -7.99
C THR A 316 35.51 -30.69 -9.34
N PHE A 317 34.56 -30.45 -10.24
CA PHE A 317 34.55 -31.07 -11.57
C PHE A 317 35.21 -30.16 -12.63
N PRO A 318 35.93 -30.72 -13.63
CA PRO A 318 36.48 -29.96 -14.74
C PRO A 318 35.37 -29.24 -15.53
N ARG A 319 35.58 -27.98 -15.95
CA ARG A 319 34.58 -27.13 -16.64
C ARG A 319 34.09 -27.63 -18.02
N ARG A 320 34.50 -28.81 -18.50
CA ARG A 320 34.13 -29.32 -19.83
C ARG A 320 32.97 -30.31 -19.75
N LYS A 321 31.79 -29.85 -20.22
CA LYS A 321 30.48 -30.55 -20.25
C LYS A 321 30.04 -31.07 -18.88
N VAL A 322 28.81 -30.72 -18.46
CA VAL A 322 28.21 -31.30 -17.24
C VAL A 322 28.20 -32.81 -17.40
N SER A 323 29.07 -33.52 -16.67
CA SER A 323 29.13 -34.97 -16.73
C SER A 323 27.90 -35.55 -16.03
N VAL A 324 27.47 -36.74 -16.46
CA VAL A 324 26.43 -37.52 -15.76
C VAL A 324 26.79 -37.68 -14.27
N ASP A 325 28.08 -37.82 -13.96
CA ASP A 325 28.60 -37.91 -12.59
C ASP A 325 28.32 -36.63 -11.78
N GLN A 326 28.50 -35.45 -12.38
CA GLN A 326 28.19 -34.18 -11.72
C GLN A 326 26.70 -34.05 -11.39
N GLN A 327 25.83 -34.55 -12.27
CA GLN A 327 24.38 -34.60 -12.01
C GLN A 327 24.04 -35.59 -10.90
N ASN A 328 24.63 -36.79 -10.94
CA ASN A 328 24.43 -37.83 -9.94
C ASN A 328 24.88 -37.37 -8.53
N GLU A 329 26.06 -36.75 -8.42
CA GLU A 329 26.55 -36.21 -7.14
C GLU A 329 25.69 -35.04 -6.64
N SER A 330 25.28 -34.14 -7.54
CA SER A 330 24.34 -33.07 -7.18
C SER A 330 23.00 -33.62 -6.68
N ALA A 331 22.51 -34.72 -7.27
CA ALA A 331 21.28 -35.40 -6.86
C ALA A 331 21.42 -36.09 -5.51
N LYS A 332 22.54 -36.79 -5.26
CA LYS A 332 22.85 -37.41 -3.96
C LYS A 332 22.88 -36.37 -2.84
N ILE A 333 23.51 -35.21 -3.08
CA ILE A 333 23.50 -34.11 -2.12
C ILE A 333 22.09 -33.56 -1.94
N SER A 334 21.37 -33.31 -3.04
CA SER A 334 20.05 -32.68 -2.98
C SER A 334 18.98 -33.54 -2.29
N GLY A 335 19.10 -34.87 -2.34
CA GLY A 335 18.10 -35.81 -1.83
C GLY A 335 17.72 -35.59 -0.36
N PRO A 336 18.67 -35.65 0.59
CA PRO A 336 18.41 -35.37 2.01
C PRO A 336 17.78 -33.99 2.25
N TYR A 337 18.36 -32.92 1.68
CA TYR A 337 17.82 -31.56 1.81
C TYR A 337 16.40 -31.44 1.26
N ASN A 338 16.10 -32.05 0.12
CA ASN A 338 14.76 -31.99 -0.48
C ASN A 338 13.70 -32.63 0.41
N ARG A 339 14.04 -33.74 1.09
CA ARG A 339 13.10 -34.40 2.03
C ARG A 339 12.76 -33.48 3.20
N GLU A 340 13.78 -32.87 3.81
CA GLU A 340 13.59 -31.97 4.94
C GLU A 340 12.91 -30.65 4.54
N LEU A 341 13.30 -30.06 3.41
CA LEU A 341 12.63 -28.87 2.84
C LEU A 341 11.15 -29.15 2.52
N LYS A 342 10.80 -30.38 2.11
CA LYS A 342 9.40 -30.80 1.90
C LYS A 342 8.61 -30.85 3.20
N VAL A 343 9.19 -31.37 4.28
CA VAL A 343 8.56 -31.36 5.61
C VAL A 343 8.33 -29.92 6.07
N LEU A 344 9.37 -29.08 6.05
CA LEU A 344 9.28 -27.68 6.44
C LEU A 344 8.26 -26.90 5.60
N ALA A 345 8.22 -27.12 4.27
CA ALA A 345 7.22 -26.50 3.41
C ALA A 345 5.79 -26.90 3.79
N GLY A 346 5.55 -28.17 4.11
CA GLY A 346 4.25 -28.63 4.62
C GLY A 346 3.86 -27.91 5.92
N GLU A 347 4.80 -27.75 6.85
CA GLU A 347 4.55 -27.07 8.11
C GLU A 347 4.32 -25.56 7.96
N ILE A 348 4.99 -24.90 7.01
CA ILE A 348 4.85 -23.47 6.71
C ILE A 348 3.48 -23.17 6.09
N HIS A 349 2.97 -24.02 5.18
CA HIS A 349 1.75 -23.74 4.41
C HIS A 349 0.46 -24.35 4.98
N SER A 350 0.54 -25.34 5.87
CA SER A 350 -0.64 -26.01 6.43
C SER A 350 -1.35 -25.23 7.54
N GLY A 351 -0.66 -24.29 8.20
CA GLY A 351 -1.21 -23.50 9.31
C GLY A 351 -2.11 -22.34 8.89
N THR A 352 -2.77 -21.73 9.87
CA THR A 352 -3.62 -20.54 9.64
C THR A 352 -2.76 -19.34 9.26
N ILE A 353 -1.60 -19.19 9.89
CA ILE A 353 -0.63 -18.11 9.60
C ILE A 353 -0.16 -18.17 8.14
N GLY A 354 0.27 -19.33 7.67
CA GLY A 354 0.74 -19.51 6.28
C GLY A 354 -0.31 -19.11 5.25
N ARG A 355 -1.57 -19.47 5.48
CA ARG A 355 -2.69 -19.08 4.59
C ARG A 355 -2.92 -17.57 4.54
N ARG A 356 -2.77 -16.86 5.67
CA ARG A 356 -2.93 -15.39 5.70
C ARG A 356 -1.76 -14.65 5.04
N VAL A 357 -0.53 -15.16 5.19
CA VAL A 357 0.64 -14.63 4.47
C VAL A 357 0.48 -14.76 2.95
N ASP A 358 -0.14 -15.86 2.50
CA ASP A 358 -0.38 -16.17 1.09
C ASP A 358 -1.60 -15.47 0.48
N PHE A 359 -2.33 -14.63 1.23
CA PHE A 359 -3.52 -13.87 0.83
C PHE A 359 -4.15 -14.23 -0.53
N GLN A 360 -5.28 -14.94 -0.53
CA GLN A 360 -6.03 -15.28 -1.75
C GLN A 360 -7.51 -15.03 -1.52
N LEU A 361 -7.99 -13.91 -2.06
CA LEU A 361 -9.38 -13.48 -1.91
C LEU A 361 -10.37 -14.54 -2.42
N GLU A 362 -10.11 -15.08 -3.62
CA GLU A 362 -10.92 -16.11 -4.29
C GLU A 362 -11.12 -17.38 -3.43
N LYS A 363 -10.21 -17.62 -2.48
CA LYS A 363 -10.23 -18.82 -1.62
C LYS A 363 -10.71 -18.53 -0.20
N GLY A 364 -11.17 -17.31 0.09
CA GLY A 364 -11.48 -16.89 1.45
C GLY A 364 -10.25 -16.82 2.37
N ASN A 365 -9.03 -16.86 1.80
CA ASN A 365 -7.79 -16.83 2.56
C ASN A 365 -7.36 -15.38 2.78
N PHE A 366 -8.13 -14.65 3.58
CA PHE A 366 -7.83 -13.26 3.89
C PHE A 366 -8.09 -12.95 5.38
N PHE A 367 -7.54 -11.82 5.80
CA PHE A 367 -7.78 -11.20 7.09
C PHE A 367 -7.85 -9.69 6.86
N SER A 368 -8.95 -9.08 7.27
CA SER A 368 -9.23 -7.65 7.09
C SER A 368 -9.34 -6.91 8.44
N GLN A 369 -9.58 -5.60 8.39
CA GLN A 369 -9.88 -4.82 9.58
C GLN A 369 -11.14 -5.30 10.31
N TYR A 370 -12.09 -5.91 9.59
CA TYR A 370 -13.33 -6.41 10.17
C TYR A 370 -13.09 -7.67 11.00
N ASP A 371 -12.19 -8.54 10.57
CA ASP A 371 -11.76 -9.71 11.35
C ASP A 371 -11.13 -9.29 12.68
N LEU A 372 -10.28 -8.25 12.65
CA LEU A 372 -9.65 -7.69 13.85
C LEU A 372 -10.67 -7.06 14.80
N LEU A 373 -11.62 -6.28 14.25
CA LEU A 373 -12.71 -5.70 15.05
C LEU A 373 -13.61 -6.77 15.67
N ALA A 374 -13.89 -7.85 14.94
CA ALA A 374 -14.74 -8.94 15.39
C ALA A 374 -14.09 -9.75 16.51
N SER A 375 -12.78 -10.01 16.39
CA SER A 375 -12.04 -10.79 17.39
C SER A 375 -11.82 -10.00 18.70
N GLY A 376 -11.69 -8.67 18.60
CA GLY A 376 -11.27 -7.83 19.73
C GLY A 376 -9.83 -8.11 20.20
N ASP A 377 -9.08 -8.88 19.41
CA ASP A 377 -7.70 -9.26 19.70
C ASP A 377 -6.73 -8.14 19.28
N LYS A 378 -5.46 -8.29 19.66
CA LYS A 378 -4.36 -7.43 19.23
C LYS A 378 -3.58 -8.08 18.11
N LEU A 379 -2.84 -7.28 17.36
CA LEU A 379 -1.91 -7.80 16.38
C LEU A 379 -0.57 -8.14 17.04
N TYR A 380 0.14 -9.10 16.44
CA TYR A 380 1.45 -9.55 16.89
C TYR A 380 2.42 -9.63 15.72
N VAL A 381 3.60 -9.04 15.92
CA VAL A 381 4.74 -9.14 15.00
C VAL A 381 5.96 -9.58 15.81
N PRO A 382 6.63 -10.69 15.45
CA PRO A 382 7.93 -11.04 16.01
C PRO A 382 8.91 -9.87 15.98
N SER A 383 9.51 -9.53 17.13
CA SER A 383 10.28 -8.28 17.31
C SER A 383 11.47 -8.11 16.36
N GLU A 384 12.03 -9.21 15.86
CA GLU A 384 13.11 -9.20 14.87
C GLU A 384 12.65 -8.72 13.49
N LEU A 385 11.39 -8.97 13.10
CA LEU A 385 10.83 -8.51 11.83
C LEU A 385 10.69 -6.98 11.79
N MET A 386 10.47 -6.36 12.94
CA MET A 386 10.43 -4.89 13.08
C MET A 386 11.76 -4.23 12.71
N LYS A 387 12.87 -4.97 12.85
CA LYS A 387 14.25 -4.52 12.59
C LYS A 387 14.76 -4.95 11.21
N MET A 388 14.06 -5.84 10.52
CA MET A 388 14.48 -6.31 9.19
C MET A 388 14.11 -5.27 8.14
N SER A 389 15.03 -5.04 7.19
CA SER A 389 14.75 -4.18 6.04
C SER A 389 13.63 -4.78 5.19
N MET A 390 12.89 -3.95 4.46
CA MET A 390 11.88 -4.45 3.52
C MET A 390 12.48 -5.37 2.44
N CYS A 391 13.73 -5.14 2.04
CA CYS A 391 14.46 -6.01 1.11
C CYS A 391 14.74 -7.40 1.71
N ASP A 392 15.12 -7.48 2.99
CA ASP A 392 15.30 -8.77 3.67
C ASP A 392 13.96 -9.51 3.80
N LEU A 393 12.90 -8.80 4.18
CA LEU A 393 11.54 -9.37 4.23
C LEU A 393 11.09 -9.86 2.85
N ALA A 394 11.46 -9.16 1.77
CA ALA A 394 11.20 -9.59 0.40
C ALA A 394 11.87 -10.93 0.09
N ASN A 395 13.11 -11.13 0.53
CA ASN A 395 13.83 -12.40 0.35
C ASN A 395 13.13 -13.56 1.08
N TYR A 396 12.66 -13.33 2.31
CA TYR A 396 11.88 -14.31 3.06
C TYR A 396 10.55 -14.63 2.36
N TYR A 397 9.85 -13.61 1.85
CA TYR A 397 8.59 -13.81 1.14
C TYR A 397 8.78 -14.59 -0.18
N GLN A 398 9.83 -14.29 -0.95
CA GLN A 398 10.14 -15.07 -2.16
C GLN A 398 10.44 -16.54 -1.84
N LEU A 399 11.12 -16.82 -0.73
CA LEU A 399 11.38 -18.19 -0.27
C LEU A 399 10.13 -18.88 0.27
N PHE A 400 9.27 -18.15 0.97
CA PHE A 400 7.93 -18.62 1.36
C PHE A 400 7.13 -19.05 0.12
N ILE A 401 7.05 -18.23 -0.93
CA ILE A 401 6.35 -18.58 -2.17
C ILE A 401 7.02 -19.78 -2.87
N SER A 402 8.35 -19.78 -2.97
CA SER A 402 9.10 -20.87 -3.61
C SER A 402 8.95 -22.21 -2.89
N SER A 403 8.77 -22.19 -1.56
CA SER A 403 8.60 -23.41 -0.76
C SER A 403 7.34 -24.20 -1.14
N LYS A 404 6.31 -23.56 -1.73
CA LYS A 404 5.11 -24.25 -2.25
C LYS A 404 5.43 -25.33 -3.29
N HIS A 405 6.53 -25.20 -4.03
CA HIS A 405 6.96 -26.23 -4.98
C HIS A 405 7.40 -27.52 -4.30
N TYR A 406 7.85 -27.46 -3.04
CA TYR A 406 8.16 -28.64 -2.24
C TYR A 406 6.91 -29.26 -1.61
N PHE A 407 5.82 -28.49 -1.47
CA PHE A 407 4.56 -28.95 -0.90
C PHE A 407 3.65 -29.65 -1.93
N LYS A 408 3.64 -29.19 -3.19
CA LYS A 408 2.77 -29.74 -4.25
C LYS A 408 3.25 -31.06 -4.87
N ASN A 409 4.50 -31.44 -4.63
CA ASN A 409 5.12 -32.69 -5.08
C ASN A 409 5.37 -33.58 -3.86
#